data_AF-A0A930PD29-F1
#
_entry.id   AF-A0A930PD29-F1
#
_cell.length_a   1.000
_cell.length_b   1.000
_cell.length_c   1.000
_cell.angle_alpha   90.00
_cell.angle_beta   90.00
_cell.angle_gamma   90.00
#
_symmetry.space_group_name_H-M   'P 1'
#
loop_
_entity.id
_entity.type
_entity.pdbx_description
1 polymer ?
#
loop_
_entity_poly.entity_id
_entity_poly.type
_entity_poly.pdbx_seq_one_letter_code
_entity_poly.pdbx_strand_id
1 'polypeptide(L)' 'MLQIEIDNGSGFCFGVTTAIKKAEEELAKGTKLYCLGDIVHNSMEVERLTKKG' A
#
# COMPACT_ATOMS: atom_id res chain seq x y z
N MET A 1 -14.66 -26.95 13.01
CA MET A 1 -14.18 -25.79 12.24
C MET A 1 -12.74 -25.55 12.65
N LEU A 2 -11.80 -25.39 11.70
CA LEU A 2 -10.42 -25.05 12.06
C LEU A 2 -10.38 -23.61 12.59
N GLN A 3 -9.69 -23.39 13.71
CA GLN A 3 -9.37 -22.06 14.21
C GLN A 3 -8.13 -21.56 13.48
N ILE A 4 -8.23 -20.41 12.83
CA ILE A 4 -7.10 -19.73 12.16
C ILE A 4 -6.83 -18.45 12.93
N GLU A 5 -5.58 -18.22 13.30
CA GLU A 5 -5.09 -17.03 13.99
C GLU A 5 -4.05 -16.32 13.12
N ILE A 6 -4.05 -14.99 13.14
CA ILE A 6 -3.05 -14.15 12.47
C ILE A 6 -2.26 -13.45 13.56
N ASP A 7 -0.94 -13.56 13.52
CA ASP A 7 -0.07 -12.88 14.47
C ASP A 7 -0.20 -11.35 14.34
N ASN A 8 -0.27 -10.66 15.49
CA ASN A 8 -0.50 -9.21 15.54
C ASN A 8 0.62 -8.38 14.91
N GLY A 9 1.83 -8.93 14.75
CA GLY A 9 2.95 -8.30 14.06
C GLY A 9 3.00 -8.59 12.56
N SER A 10 2.06 -9.39 12.03
CA SER A 10 2.02 -9.75 10.60
C SER A 10 1.57 -8.58 9.72
N GLY A 11 2.23 -8.43 8.57
CA GLY A 11 1.85 -7.46 7.53
C GLY A 11 2.90 -6.38 7.31
N PHE A 12 2.44 -5.18 6.96
CA PHE A 12 3.30 -4.05 6.65
C PHE A 12 3.77 -3.33 7.91
N CYS A 13 5.05 -2.95 7.94
CA CYS A 13 5.58 -2.10 8.99
C CYS A 13 4.97 -0.69 8.90
N PHE A 14 5.08 0.07 9.99
CA PHE A 14 4.57 1.44 10.07
C PHE A 14 5.05 2.36 8.93
N GLY A 15 6.30 2.18 8.48
CA GLY A 15 6.85 2.97 7.37
C GLY A 15 6.11 2.70 6.05
N VAL A 16 5.85 1.42 5.76
CA VAL A 16 5.12 1.00 4.56
C VAL A 16 3.67 1.46 4.60
N THR A 17 2.97 1.27 5.72
CA THR A 17 1.57 1.71 5.85
C THR A 17 1.44 3.22 5.71
N THR A 18 2.38 3.98 6.26
CA THR A 18 2.42 5.45 6.11
C THR A 18 2.65 5.88 4.67
N ALA A 19 3.59 5.23 3.96
CA ALA A 19 3.88 5.54 2.57
C ALA A 19 2.66 5.28 1.66
N ILE A 20 2.03 4.11 1.81
CA ILE A 20 0.81 3.74 1.07
C ILE A 20 -0.32 4.74 1.36
N LYS A 21 -0.56 5.07 2.63
CA LYS A 21 -1.61 6.02 3.01
C LYS A 21 -1.40 7.39 2.37
N LYS A 22 -0.17 7.92 2.38
CA LYS A 22 0.15 9.20 1.72
C LYS A 22 -0.07 9.13 0.21
N ALA A 23 0.32 8.03 -0.44
CA ALA A 23 0.05 7.84 -1.85
C ALA A 23 -1.46 7.86 -2.16
N GLU A 24 -2.27 7.17 -1.36
CA GLU A 24 -3.73 7.19 -1.50
C GLU A 24 -4.34 8.59 -1.29
N GLU A 25 -3.85 9.35 -0.30
CA GLU A 25 -4.28 10.73 -0.05
C GLU A 25 -3.95 11.67 -1.21
N GLU A 26 -2.76 11.56 -1.81
CA GLU A 26 -2.40 12.35 -3.00
C GLU A 26 -3.21 11.94 -4.23
N LEU A 27 -3.43 10.63 -4.44
CA LEU A 27 -4.28 10.12 -5.53
C LEU A 27 -5.73 10.60 -5.39
N ALA A 28 -6.25 10.69 -4.16
CA ALA A 28 -7.60 11.18 -3.91
C ALA A 28 -7.80 12.65 -4.31
N LYS A 29 -6.74 13.44 -4.48
CA LYS A 29 -6.80 14.82 -4.99
C LYS A 29 -7.04 14.89 -6.50
N GLY A 30 -7.02 13.75 -7.20
CA GLY A 30 -7.26 13.66 -8.64
C GLY A 30 -6.08 14.10 -9.51
N THR A 31 -4.89 14.24 -8.91
CA THR A 31 -3.65 14.59 -9.62
C THR A 31 -2.81 13.36 -9.88
N LYS A 32 -2.07 13.35 -11.00
CA LYS A 32 -1.16 12.24 -11.33
C LYS A 32 -0.02 12.16 -10.31
N LEU A 33 0.12 11.01 -9.65
CA LEU A 33 1.19 10.73 -8.70
C LEU A 33 2.32 9.94 -9.39
N TYR A 34 3.56 10.33 -9.13
CA TYR A 34 4.74 9.57 -9.55
C TYR A 34 5.55 9.17 -8.33
N CYS A 35 6.00 7.92 -8.29
CA CYS A 35 6.92 7.41 -7.28
C CYS A 35 8.34 7.35 -7.85
N LEU A 36 9.34 7.57 -7.00
CA LEU A 36 10.74 7.34 -7.34
C LEU A 36 11.05 5.85 -7.18
N GLY A 37 10.77 5.07 -8.22
CA GLY A 37 10.81 3.61 -8.17
C GLY A 37 9.57 3.02 -7.50
N ASP A 38 9.67 1.77 -7.08
CA ASP A 38 8.57 1.07 -6.43
C ASP A 38 8.35 1.58 -5.00
N ILE A 39 7.11 1.96 -4.68
CA ILE A 39 6.74 2.42 -3.32
C ILE A 39 6.92 1.30 -2.27
N VAL A 40 6.75 0.05 -2.70
CA VAL A 40 7.05 -1.17 -1.96
C VAL A 40 7.42 -2.28 -2.94
N HIS A 41 8.25 -3.24 -2.51
CA HIS A 41 8.52 -4.46 -3.28
C HIS A 41 7.38 -5.47 -3.15
N ASN A 42 6.17 -5.07 -3.56
CA ASN A 42 4.98 -5.89 -3.65
C ASN A 42 4.22 -5.48 -4.91
N SER A 43 4.34 -6.31 -5.95
CA SER A 43 3.77 -6.02 -7.27
C SER A 43 2.24 -5.86 -7.26
N MET A 44 1.53 -6.63 -6.42
CA MET A 44 0.08 -6.50 -6.28
C MET A 44 -0.33 -5.16 -5.67
N GLU A 45 0.43 -4.69 -4.68
CA GLU A 45 0.15 -3.40 -4.04
C GLU A 45 0.49 -2.22 -4.96
N VAL A 46 1.59 -2.32 -5.71
CA VAL A 46 1.93 -1.37 -6.78
C VAL A 46 0.81 -1.32 -7.83
N GLU A 47 0.35 -2.47 -8.32
CA GLU A 47 -0.73 -2.55 -9.30
C GLU A 47 -2.05 -1.97 -8.76
N ARG A 48 -2.38 -2.23 -7.48
CA ARG A 48 -3.57 -1.67 -6.82
C ARG A 48 -3.53 -0.14 -6.80
N LEU A 49 -2.38 0.45 -6.45
CA LEU A 49 -2.21 1.90 -6.45
C LEU A 49 -2.24 2.48 -7.87
N THR A 50 -1.59 1.83 -8.84
CA THR A 50 -1.64 2.26 -10.25
C THR A 50 -3.07 2.29 -10.80
N LYS A 51 -3.92 1.32 -10.42
CA LYS A 51 -5.33 1.29 -10.83
C LYS A 51 -6.18 2.42 -10.23
N LYS A 52 -5.71 3.08 -9.17
CA LYS A 52 -6.42 4.18 -8.50
C LYS A 52 -6.19 5.54 -9.17
N GLY A 53 -5.14 5.74 -9.95
CA GLY A 53 -4.88 7.01 -10.64
C GLY A 53 -3.45 7.19 -11.12
#